data_AF-A0A534NHN1-F1
#
_entry.id   AF-A0A534NHN1-F1
#
_cell.length_a   1.000
_cell.length_b   1.000
_cell.length_c   1.000
_cell.angle_alpha   90.00
_cell.angle_beta   90.00
_cell.angle_gamma   90.00
#
_symmetry.space_group_name_H-M   'P 1'
#
loop_
_entity.id
_entity.type
_entity.pdbx_description
1 polymer ?
#
loop_
_entity_poly.entity_id
_entity_poly.type
_entity_poly.pdbx_seq_one_letter_code
_entity_poly.pdbx_strand_id
1 'polypeptide(L)'
;MIRLAYLCAYALVAALGEALVARPASLWLRSQGLFHPALAWEVPYGSLLAASAAALALFTVWLGSHTAMGRKPVLPLHVAFLLLVGICLALRSASGEPRPPPDPAPALVSALAAAAAELDRSYASLYASDAAQFASSLAQIAAPPFLRLGRRIPLHARILSAAEGAQLEPLPDDQPGTLYIAISRDRQSAWLTALSLNGILELPPGSPAIAEAHAGTHSAPGADPKIPSYTPVRSGK
;
A
#
# COMPACT_ATOMS: atom_id res chain seq x y z
N MET A 1 -9.23 -35.51 36.23
CA MET A 1 -10.34 -35.23 35.29
C MET A 1 -10.82 -33.78 35.35
N ILE A 2 -11.22 -33.23 36.50
CA ILE A 2 -11.77 -31.86 36.62
C ILE A 2 -10.85 -30.76 36.05
N ARG A 3 -9.53 -30.82 36.33
CA ARG A 3 -8.55 -29.86 35.79
C ARG A 3 -8.45 -29.87 34.26
N LEU A 4 -8.64 -31.04 33.65
CA LEU A 4 -8.49 -31.22 32.21
C LEU A 4 -9.74 -30.71 31.48
N ALA A 5 -10.93 -31.03 31.98
CA ALA A 5 -12.19 -30.46 31.50
C ALA A 5 -12.22 -28.93 31.63
N TYR A 6 -11.70 -28.40 32.74
CA TYR A 6 -11.56 -26.96 32.97
C TYR A 6 -10.65 -26.30 31.92
N LEU A 7 -9.48 -26.88 31.65
CA LEU A 7 -8.57 -26.39 30.62
C LEU A 7 -9.17 -26.46 29.21
N CYS A 8 -9.87 -27.56 28.89
CA CYS A 8 -10.56 -27.71 27.62
C CYS A 8 -11.62 -26.62 27.42
N ALA A 9 -12.38 -26.26 28.46
CA ALA A 9 -13.37 -25.20 28.38
C ALA A 9 -12.73 -23.83 28.08
N TYR A 10 -11.65 -23.47 28.78
CA TYR A 10 -10.93 -22.21 28.53
C TYR A 10 -10.28 -22.18 27.14
N ALA A 11 -9.72 -23.30 26.69
CA ALA A 11 -9.15 -23.41 25.35
C ALA A 11 -10.21 -23.24 24.25
N LEU A 12 -11.39 -23.83 24.43
CA LEU A 12 -12.53 -23.65 23.52
C LEU A 12 -12.97 -22.19 23.45
N VAL A 13 -13.11 -21.52 24.60
CA VAL A 13 -13.51 -20.12 24.66
C VAL A 13 -12.43 -19.20 24.05
N ALA A 14 -11.15 -19.46 24.32
CA ALA A 14 -10.04 -18.75 23.68
C ALA A 14 -10.08 -18.91 22.16
N ALA A 15 -10.23 -20.14 21.67
CA ALA A 15 -10.27 -20.45 20.25
C ALA A 15 -11.45 -19.75 19.55
N LEU A 16 -12.61 -19.69 20.19
CA LEU A 16 -13.77 -18.94 19.71
C LEU A 16 -13.47 -17.44 19.63
N GLY A 17 -12.90 -16.86 20.69
CA GLY A 17 -12.52 -15.44 20.69
C GLY A 17 -11.51 -15.10 19.60
N GLU A 18 -10.46 -15.92 19.46
CA GLU A 18 -9.44 -15.78 18.42
C GLU A 18 -10.01 -15.94 17.01
N ALA A 19 -10.83 -16.96 16.76
CA ALA A 19 -11.39 -17.21 15.42
C ALA A 19 -12.18 -16.00 14.87
N LEU A 20 -12.77 -15.20 15.76
CA LEU A 20 -13.54 -14.01 15.39
C LEU A 20 -12.65 -12.83 14.98
N VAL A 21 -11.51 -12.63 15.64
CA VAL A 21 -10.65 -11.45 15.45
C VAL A 21 -9.38 -11.74 14.66
N ALA A 22 -8.92 -12.99 14.59
CA ALA A 22 -7.66 -13.37 13.99
C ALA A 22 -7.58 -13.03 12.50
N ARG A 23 -8.65 -13.28 11.74
CA ARG A 23 -8.70 -12.95 10.31
C ARG A 23 -8.54 -11.44 10.07
N PRO A 24 -9.42 -10.55 10.58
CA PRO A 24 -9.27 -9.12 10.34
C PRO A 24 -7.97 -8.56 10.94
N ALA A 25 -7.53 -9.04 12.11
CA ALA A 25 -6.23 -8.65 12.69
C ALA A 25 -5.06 -9.00 11.77
N SER A 26 -5.04 -10.22 11.22
CA SER A 26 -3.98 -10.67 10.31
C SER A 26 -3.96 -9.88 9.00
N LEU A 27 -5.14 -9.56 8.45
CA LEU A 27 -5.26 -8.72 7.25
C LEU A 27 -4.71 -7.31 7.50
N TRP A 28 -5.11 -6.70 8.63
CA TRP A 28 -4.61 -5.38 9.02
C TRP A 28 -3.10 -5.39 9.22
N LEU A 29 -2.56 -6.42 9.88
CA LEU A 29 -1.12 -6.52 10.13
C LEU A 29 -0.33 -6.69 8.83
N ARG A 30 -0.81 -7.54 7.91
CA ARG A 30 -0.22 -7.74 6.59
C ARG A 30 -0.25 -6.46 5.75
N SER A 31 -1.31 -5.65 5.88
CA SER A 31 -1.41 -4.39 5.14
C SER A 31 -0.49 -3.28 5.67
N GLN A 32 0.16 -3.44 6.83
CA GLN A 32 1.08 -2.43 7.35
C GLN A 32 2.43 -2.37 6.60
N GLY A 33 2.72 -3.34 5.74
CA GLY A 33 3.97 -3.37 4.98
C GLY A 33 5.22 -3.50 5.86
N LEU A 34 5.18 -4.43 6.83
CA LEU A 34 6.25 -4.63 7.81
C LEU A 34 7.55 -5.16 7.18
N PHE A 35 7.45 -6.11 6.24
CA PHE A 35 8.60 -6.73 5.59
C PHE A 35 8.83 -6.22 4.17
N HIS A 36 7.75 -6.06 3.40
CA HIS A 36 7.71 -5.50 2.05
C HIS A 36 6.63 -4.42 1.98
N PRO A 37 6.73 -3.43 1.07
CA PRO A 37 5.61 -2.54 0.79
C PRO A 37 4.32 -3.35 0.58
N ALA A 38 3.18 -2.81 1.01
CA ALA A 38 1.90 -3.49 0.90
C ALA A 38 0.78 -2.51 0.57
N LEU A 39 -0.31 -3.02 0.01
CA LEU A 39 -1.53 -2.23 -0.16
C LEU A 39 -2.32 -2.15 1.15
N ALA A 40 -2.80 -0.95 1.47
CA ALA A 40 -3.58 -0.66 2.67
C ALA A 40 -4.99 -1.28 2.58
N TRP A 41 -5.21 -2.39 3.28
CA TRP A 41 -6.55 -2.90 3.53
C TRP A 41 -7.31 -1.98 4.47
N GLU A 42 -8.57 -1.73 4.18
CA GLU A 42 -9.45 -1.00 5.09
C GLU A 42 -10.02 -1.99 6.11
N VAL A 43 -9.43 -2.03 7.30
CA VAL A 43 -9.91 -2.85 8.42
C VAL A 43 -10.40 -1.93 9.54
N PRO A 44 -11.72 -1.80 9.75
CA PRO A 44 -12.27 -1.03 10.86
C PRO A 44 -11.70 -1.52 12.20
N TYR A 45 -11.18 -0.61 13.02
CA TYR A 45 -10.57 -0.94 14.31
C TYR A 45 -9.43 -1.98 14.23
N GLY A 46 -8.75 -2.11 13.09
CA GLY A 46 -7.75 -3.17 12.86
C GLY A 46 -6.63 -3.24 13.91
N SER A 47 -6.16 -2.09 14.41
CA SER A 47 -5.16 -2.05 15.49
C SER A 47 -5.70 -2.58 16.82
N LEU A 48 -6.95 -2.27 17.16
CA LEU A 48 -7.61 -2.78 18.36
C LEU A 48 -7.87 -4.29 18.25
N LEU A 49 -8.31 -4.76 17.08
CA LEU A 49 -8.49 -6.20 16.80
C LEU A 49 -7.16 -6.97 16.92
N ALA A 50 -6.07 -6.41 16.39
CA ALA A 50 -4.74 -7.00 16.52
C ALA A 50 -4.25 -7.01 17.97
N ALA A 51 -4.45 -5.92 18.71
CA ALA A 51 -4.10 -5.84 20.12
C ALA A 51 -4.92 -6.81 20.98
N SER A 52 -6.24 -6.93 20.73
CA SER A 52 -7.10 -7.86 21.47
C SER A 52 -6.76 -9.31 21.18
N ALA A 53 -6.47 -9.66 19.93
CA ALA A 53 -5.98 -11.00 19.56
C ALA A 53 -4.64 -11.31 20.25
N ALA A 54 -3.67 -10.40 20.15
CA ALA A 54 -2.38 -10.59 20.81
C ALA A 54 -2.52 -10.77 22.33
N ALA A 55 -3.36 -9.95 22.97
CA ALA A 55 -3.66 -10.08 24.39
C ALA A 55 -4.33 -11.42 24.73
N LEU A 56 -5.28 -11.88 23.92
CA LEU A 56 -6.01 -13.12 24.15
C LEU A 56 -5.08 -14.32 24.04
N ALA A 57 -4.23 -14.36 23.01
CA ALA A 57 -3.18 -15.35 22.87
C ALA A 57 -2.22 -15.36 24.08
N LEU A 58 -1.72 -14.19 24.51
CA LEU A 58 -0.82 -14.08 25.66
C LEU A 58 -1.47 -14.57 26.96
N PHE A 59 -2.72 -14.17 27.24
CA PHE A 59 -3.45 -14.63 28.42
C PHE A 59 -3.72 -16.14 28.38
N THR A 60 -4.02 -16.68 27.21
CA THR A 60 -4.21 -18.13 27.02
C THR A 60 -2.93 -18.91 27.34
N VAL A 61 -1.79 -18.44 26.84
CA VAL A 61 -0.47 -19.03 27.12
C VAL A 61 -0.11 -18.90 28.61
N TRP A 62 -0.39 -17.74 29.22
CA TRP A 62 -0.10 -17.51 30.62
C TRP A 62 -0.93 -18.42 31.53
N LEU A 63 -2.23 -18.56 31.25
CA LEU A 63 -3.12 -19.47 31.98
C LEU A 63 -2.70 -20.94 31.81
N GLY A 64 -2.34 -21.33 30.58
CA GLY A 64 -1.78 -22.66 30.30
C GLY A 64 -0.49 -22.94 31.06
N SER A 65 0.41 -21.96 31.15
CA SER A 65 1.68 -22.08 31.88
C SER A 65 1.44 -22.20 33.39
N HIS A 66 0.54 -21.38 33.94
CA HIS A 66 0.23 -21.39 35.38
C HIS A 66 -0.37 -22.73 35.83
N THR A 67 -1.24 -23.30 34.98
CA THR A 67 -1.87 -24.60 35.23
C THR A 67 -0.90 -25.77 35.04
N ALA A 68 0.01 -25.70 34.06
CA ALA A 68 1.08 -26.68 33.88
C ALA A 68 2.04 -26.72 35.09
N MET A 69 2.32 -25.56 35.69
CA MET A 69 3.12 -25.46 36.93
C MET A 69 2.36 -25.88 38.20
N GLY A 70 1.11 -26.36 38.09
CA GLY A 70 0.30 -26.79 39.22
C GLY A 70 -0.19 -25.67 40.13
N ARG A 71 0.02 -24.40 39.74
CA ARG A 71 -0.39 -23.23 40.53
C ARG A 71 -1.88 -22.95 40.29
N LYS A 72 -2.64 -22.70 41.37
CA LYS A 72 -4.06 -22.32 41.25
C LYS A 72 -4.17 -20.91 40.65
N PRO A 73 -4.79 -20.74 39.48
CA PRO A 73 -5.03 -19.41 38.94
C PRO A 73 -5.91 -18.60 39.89
N VAL A 74 -5.58 -17.32 40.06
CA VAL A 74 -6.29 -16.40 40.95
C VAL A 74 -7.56 -15.88 40.24
N LEU A 75 -8.66 -15.71 40.98
CA LEU A 75 -9.94 -15.19 40.48
C LEU A 75 -9.83 -14.00 39.51
N PRO A 76 -9.01 -12.95 39.77
CA PRO A 76 -8.87 -11.82 38.85
C PRO A 76 -8.36 -12.22 37.46
N LEU A 77 -7.53 -13.26 37.34
CA LEU A 77 -7.01 -13.73 36.05
C LEU A 77 -8.13 -14.32 35.17
N HIS A 78 -9.07 -15.04 35.77
CA HIS A 78 -10.23 -15.59 35.06
C HIS A 78 -11.18 -14.51 34.58
N VAL A 79 -11.44 -13.52 35.44
CA VAL A 79 -12.29 -12.38 35.09
C VAL A 79 -11.66 -11.61 33.94
N ALA A 80 -10.36 -11.31 34.00
CA ALA A 80 -9.65 -10.63 32.92
C ALA A 80 -9.72 -11.39 31.59
N PHE A 81 -9.52 -12.72 31.62
CA PHE A 81 -9.63 -13.55 30.41
C PHE A 81 -11.04 -13.51 29.81
N LEU A 82 -12.08 -13.69 30.63
CA LEU A 82 -13.46 -13.67 30.15
C LEU A 82 -13.87 -12.29 29.63
N LEU A 83 -13.43 -11.22 30.29
CA LEU A 83 -13.62 -9.85 29.81
C LEU A 83 -12.96 -9.64 28.44
N LEU A 84 -11.76 -10.15 28.25
CA LEU A 84 -11.03 -10.01 26.98
C LEU A 84 -11.73 -10.74 25.83
N VAL A 85 -12.28 -11.92 26.08
CA VAL A 85 -13.12 -12.63 25.11
C VAL A 85 -14.39 -11.83 24.81
N GLY A 86 -15.03 -11.25 25.83
CA GLY A 86 -16.16 -10.35 25.66
C GLY A 86 -15.84 -9.12 24.82
N ILE A 87 -14.65 -8.53 25.01
CA ILE A 87 -14.14 -7.41 24.18
C ILE A 87 -13.96 -7.86 22.74
N CYS A 88 -13.38 -9.04 22.49
CA CYS A 88 -13.21 -9.57 21.13
C CYS A 88 -14.57 -9.75 20.42
N LEU A 89 -15.58 -10.28 21.13
CA LEU A 89 -16.95 -10.40 20.62
C LEU A 89 -17.58 -9.04 20.33
N ALA A 90 -17.47 -8.09 21.26
CA ALA A 90 -18.00 -6.75 21.10
C ALA A 90 -17.33 -6.02 19.92
N LEU A 91 -16.00 -6.05 19.84
CA LEU A 91 -15.24 -5.49 18.73
C LEU A 91 -15.66 -6.11 17.40
N ARG A 92 -15.81 -7.45 17.34
CA ARG A 92 -16.23 -8.12 16.10
C ARG A 92 -17.64 -7.74 15.66
N SER A 93 -18.56 -7.59 16.62
CA SER A 93 -19.94 -7.18 16.36
C SER A 93 -20.04 -5.73 15.89
N ALA A 94 -19.17 -4.85 16.39
CA ALA A 94 -19.11 -3.44 16.01
C ALA A 94 -18.27 -3.19 14.76
N SER A 95 -17.30 -4.06 14.46
CA SER A 95 -16.45 -3.96 13.27
C SER A 95 -17.22 -4.42 12.04
N GLY A 96 -17.27 -3.56 11.02
CA GLY A 96 -17.69 -3.97 9.68
C GLY A 96 -16.71 -4.96 9.05
N GLU A 97 -17.08 -5.52 7.90
CA GLU A 97 -16.21 -6.42 7.15
C GLU A 97 -14.95 -5.69 6.60
N PRO A 98 -13.77 -6.34 6.64
CA PRO A 98 -12.58 -5.85 5.97
C PRO A 98 -12.85 -5.62 4.48
N ARG A 99 -12.41 -4.48 3.95
CA ARG A 99 -12.52 -4.18 2.52
C ARG A 99 -11.18 -4.34 1.84
N PRO A 100 -11.16 -4.84 0.59
CA PRO A 100 -9.94 -4.90 -0.19
C PRO A 100 -9.38 -3.49 -0.40
N PRO A 101 -8.06 -3.37 -0.60
CA PRO A 101 -7.43 -2.09 -0.87
C PRO A 101 -8.00 -1.47 -2.16
N PRO A 102 -8.10 -0.13 -2.23
CA PRO A 102 -8.46 0.55 -3.47
C PRO A 102 -7.39 0.33 -4.54
N ASP A 103 -7.80 0.35 -5.80
CA ASP A 103 -6.90 0.23 -6.95
C ASP A 103 -5.89 1.39 -6.95
N PRO A 104 -4.57 1.13 -6.95
CA PRO A 104 -3.56 2.18 -7.02
C PRO A 104 -3.42 2.80 -8.42
N ALA A 105 -3.92 2.14 -9.48
CA ALA A 105 -3.70 2.57 -10.87
C ALA A 105 -4.17 4.01 -11.15
N PRO A 106 -5.36 4.47 -10.73
CA PRO A 106 -5.81 5.85 -11.00
C PRO A 106 -4.89 6.93 -10.40
N ALA A 107 -4.35 6.70 -9.20
CA ALA A 107 -3.41 7.61 -8.56
C ALA A 107 -2.07 7.65 -9.31
N LEU A 108 -1.56 6.49 -9.74
CA LEU A 108 -0.32 6.39 -10.51
C LEU A 108 -0.46 7.00 -11.91
N VAL A 109 -1.59 6.80 -12.61
CA VAL A 109 -1.88 7.46 -13.89
C VAL A 109 -1.94 8.98 -13.72
N SER A 110 -2.58 9.46 -12.66
CA SER A 110 -2.64 10.90 -12.34
C SER A 110 -1.25 11.46 -12.06
N ALA A 111 -0.39 10.70 -11.36
CA ALA A 111 0.99 11.07 -11.12
C ALA A 111 1.81 11.13 -12.42
N LEU A 112 1.64 10.16 -13.33
CA LEU A 112 2.29 10.17 -14.65
C LEU A 112 1.87 11.40 -15.47
N ALA A 113 0.58 11.71 -15.50
CA ALA A 113 0.07 12.89 -16.19
C ALA A 113 0.64 14.19 -15.59
N ALA A 114 0.72 14.28 -14.26
CA ALA A 114 1.30 15.44 -13.58
C ALA A 114 2.81 15.59 -13.86
N ALA A 115 3.56 14.49 -13.85
CA ALA A 115 4.97 14.49 -14.19
C ALA A 115 5.21 14.86 -15.66
N ALA A 116 4.39 14.35 -16.58
CA ALA A 116 4.50 14.67 -18.00
C ALA A 116 4.18 16.16 -18.26
N ALA A 117 3.15 16.72 -17.59
CA ALA A 117 2.85 18.15 -17.66
C ALA A 117 3.98 19.03 -17.08
N GLU A 118 4.66 18.59 -16.03
CA GLU A 118 5.84 19.27 -15.50
C GLU A 118 7.03 19.22 -16.46
N LEU A 119 7.22 18.07 -17.10
CA LEU A 119 8.27 17.84 -18.08
C LEU A 119 8.10 18.74 -19.32
N ASP A 120 6.86 18.92 -19.80
CA ASP A 120 6.55 19.85 -20.88
C ASP A 120 6.75 21.31 -20.46
N ARG A 121 6.31 21.68 -19.25
CA ARG A 121 6.44 23.05 -18.75
C ARG A 121 7.90 23.46 -18.56
N SER A 122 8.73 22.54 -18.08
CA SER A 122 10.15 22.75 -17.83
C SER A 122 11.02 22.60 -19.08
N TYR A 123 10.44 22.20 -20.22
CA TYR A 123 11.18 22.04 -21.46
C TYR A 123 11.67 23.38 -22.00
N ALA A 124 12.99 23.55 -22.02
CA ALA A 124 13.66 24.71 -22.58
C ALA A 124 14.72 24.23 -23.60
N SER A 125 14.26 23.65 -24.72
CA SER A 125 15.05 22.99 -25.79
C SER A 125 15.72 21.66 -25.43
N LEU A 126 15.88 21.34 -24.14
CA LEU A 126 16.39 20.07 -23.64
C LEU A 126 15.66 19.69 -22.35
N TYR A 127 15.36 18.41 -22.15
CA TYR A 127 14.76 17.92 -20.90
C TYR A 127 15.77 17.94 -19.75
N ALA A 128 15.42 18.56 -18.62
CA ALA A 128 16.23 18.59 -17.40
C ALA A 128 16.36 17.20 -16.76
N SER A 129 17.57 16.83 -16.34
CA SER A 129 17.86 15.58 -15.64
C SER A 129 17.86 15.78 -14.12
N ASP A 130 16.89 16.54 -13.59
CA ASP A 130 16.75 16.82 -12.17
C ASP A 130 15.44 16.26 -11.64
N ALA A 131 15.51 15.40 -10.62
CA ALA A 131 14.33 14.80 -10.00
C ALA A 131 13.58 15.81 -9.11
N ALA A 132 14.28 16.83 -8.57
CA ALA A 132 13.71 17.77 -7.62
C ALA A 132 12.58 18.62 -8.24
N GLN A 133 12.62 18.85 -9.56
CA GLN A 133 11.62 19.64 -10.27
C GLN A 133 10.20 19.03 -10.18
N PHE A 134 10.09 17.71 -9.98
CA PHE A 134 8.81 17.01 -9.89
C PHE A 134 8.24 16.96 -8.46
N ALA A 135 9.01 17.35 -7.45
CA ALA A 135 8.61 17.17 -6.05
C ALA A 135 7.32 17.93 -5.72
N SER A 136 7.17 19.16 -6.22
CA SER A 136 6.01 20.01 -5.96
C SER A 136 4.74 19.49 -6.65
N SER A 137 4.84 19.02 -7.90
CA SER A 137 3.71 18.50 -8.67
C SER A 137 3.24 17.16 -8.13
N LEU A 138 4.17 16.26 -7.79
CA LEU A 138 3.83 14.96 -7.20
C LEU A 138 3.26 15.08 -5.78
N ALA A 139 3.69 16.06 -4.99
CA ALA A 139 3.14 16.29 -3.66
C ALA A 139 1.66 16.74 -3.65
N GLN A 140 1.16 17.27 -4.77
CA GLN A 140 -0.26 17.66 -4.91
C GLN A 140 -1.17 16.49 -5.27
N ILE A 141 -0.60 15.36 -5.71
CA ILE A 141 -1.35 14.17 -6.08
C ILE A 141 -1.68 13.36 -4.83
N ALA A 142 -2.90 12.84 -4.77
CA ALA A 142 -3.29 11.92 -3.71
C ALA A 142 -2.38 10.68 -3.74
N ALA A 143 -1.64 10.47 -2.64
CA ALA A 143 -0.70 9.36 -2.54
C ALA A 143 -1.43 8.01 -2.73
N PRO A 144 -0.87 7.08 -3.53
CA PRO A 144 -1.41 5.73 -3.65
C PRO A 144 -1.49 5.02 -2.29
N PRO A 145 -2.36 4.00 -2.13
CA PRO A 145 -2.57 3.27 -0.88
C PRO A 145 -1.41 2.31 -0.54
N PHE A 146 -0.17 2.63 -0.88
CA PHE A 146 1.01 1.84 -0.51
C PHE A 146 1.50 2.22 0.89
N LEU A 147 1.76 1.21 1.71
CA LEU A 147 2.28 1.35 3.06
C LEU A 147 3.63 0.66 3.22
N ARG A 148 4.51 1.30 3.99
CA ARG A 148 5.76 0.76 4.52
C ARG A 148 5.82 1.09 6.00
N LEU A 149 5.94 0.07 6.86
CA LEU A 149 5.99 0.25 8.31
C LEU A 149 4.84 1.12 8.86
N GLY A 150 3.63 0.92 8.33
CA GLY A 150 2.42 1.65 8.71
C GLY A 150 2.35 3.10 8.20
N ARG A 151 3.32 3.56 7.40
CA ARG A 151 3.34 4.91 6.80
C ARG A 151 3.07 4.84 5.30
N ARG A 152 2.34 5.82 4.78
CA ARG A 152 2.15 5.98 3.34
C ARG A 152 3.47 6.26 2.65
N ILE A 153 3.71 5.56 1.54
CA ILE A 153 4.87 5.81 0.68
C ILE A 153 4.51 7.00 -0.21
N PRO A 154 5.29 8.11 -0.17
CA PRO A 154 5.05 9.25 -1.04
C PRO A 154 5.43 8.92 -2.49
N LEU A 155 4.77 9.58 -3.44
CA LEU A 155 5.19 9.58 -4.83
C LEU A 155 6.55 10.28 -4.95
N HIS A 156 7.44 9.74 -5.78
CA HIS A 156 8.71 10.40 -6.08
C HIS A 156 9.16 10.10 -7.52
N ALA A 157 9.93 11.01 -8.10
CA ALA A 157 10.53 10.83 -9.41
C ALA A 157 11.97 10.29 -9.29
N ARG A 158 12.35 9.41 -10.22
CA ARG A 158 13.73 8.96 -10.43
C ARG A 158 14.11 9.21 -11.89
N ILE A 159 15.15 10.02 -12.08
CA ILE A 159 15.67 10.33 -13.42
C ILE A 159 16.67 9.25 -13.85
N LEU A 160 16.51 8.75 -15.08
CA LEU A 160 17.46 7.84 -15.73
C LEU A 160 18.03 8.55 -16.96
N SER A 161 19.28 8.99 -16.88
CA SER A 161 19.92 9.75 -17.95
C SER A 161 20.52 8.84 -19.01
N ALA A 162 20.57 9.32 -20.25
CA ALA A 162 21.13 8.61 -21.40
C ALA A 162 20.45 7.24 -21.65
N ALA A 163 19.14 7.17 -21.41
CA ALA A 163 18.34 5.99 -21.65
C ALA A 163 18.10 5.78 -23.15
N GLU A 164 17.94 4.51 -23.55
CA GLU A 164 17.58 4.12 -24.92
C GLU A 164 16.06 3.94 -25.09
N GLY A 165 15.30 3.99 -23.99
CA GLY A 165 13.84 3.85 -23.98
C GLY A 165 13.25 3.91 -22.57
N ALA A 166 11.98 3.50 -22.46
CA ALA A 166 11.27 3.42 -21.19
C ALA A 166 11.86 2.38 -20.23
N GLN A 167 11.78 2.66 -18.92
CA GLN A 167 12.16 1.69 -17.89
C GLN A 167 11.01 0.71 -17.66
N LEU A 168 11.15 -0.53 -18.15
CA LEU A 168 10.10 -1.55 -18.08
C LEU A 168 10.30 -2.56 -16.94
N GLU A 169 11.45 -2.53 -16.28
CA GLU A 169 11.77 -3.40 -15.16
C GLU A 169 11.98 -2.58 -13.89
N PRO A 170 11.50 -3.03 -12.72
CA PRO A 170 11.81 -2.37 -11.46
C PRO A 170 13.32 -2.37 -11.19
N LEU A 171 13.87 -1.21 -10.84
CA LEU A 171 15.24 -1.12 -10.37
C LEU A 171 15.33 -1.60 -8.90
N PRO A 172 16.49 -2.15 -8.48
CA PRO A 172 16.67 -2.61 -7.11
C PRO A 172 16.45 -1.47 -6.11
N ASP A 173 15.90 -1.82 -4.96
CA ASP A 173 15.59 -0.95 -3.81
C ASP A 173 14.51 0.13 -4.01
N ASP A 174 13.94 0.24 -5.21
CA ASP A 174 12.85 1.18 -5.46
C ASP A 174 11.54 0.71 -4.83
N GLN A 175 10.79 1.68 -4.32
CA GLN A 175 9.50 1.45 -3.68
C GLN A 175 8.35 1.71 -4.65
N PRO A 176 7.21 1.02 -4.51
CA PRO A 176 6.03 1.33 -5.30
C PRO A 176 5.60 2.79 -5.07
N GLY A 177 5.18 3.46 -6.14
CA GLY A 177 5.00 4.92 -6.17
C GLY A 177 6.20 5.67 -6.77
N THR A 178 7.28 4.98 -7.14
CA THR A 178 8.37 5.56 -7.94
C THR A 178 7.90 5.83 -9.37
N LEU A 179 8.11 7.05 -9.88
CA LEU A 179 8.00 7.37 -11.30
C LEU A 179 9.38 7.37 -11.92
N TYR A 180 9.62 6.48 -12.88
CA TYR A 180 10.81 6.50 -13.71
C TYR A 180 10.63 7.53 -14.82
N ILE A 181 11.62 8.40 -14.95
CA ILE A 181 11.70 9.41 -16.01
C ILE A 181 13.00 9.15 -16.75
N ALA A 182 12.90 8.34 -17.80
CA ALA A 182 14.02 7.98 -18.64
C ALA A 182 14.23 9.06 -19.71
N ILE A 183 15.39 9.70 -19.73
CA ILE A 183 15.71 10.79 -20.66
C ILE A 183 16.78 10.29 -21.63
N SER A 184 16.52 10.48 -22.93
CA SER A 184 17.44 10.10 -24.00
C SER A 184 18.79 10.81 -23.88
N ARG A 185 19.83 10.24 -24.53
CA ARG A 185 21.19 10.82 -24.52
C ARG A 185 21.23 12.25 -25.08
N ASP A 186 20.44 12.54 -26.11
CA ASP A 186 20.30 13.87 -26.71
C ASP A 186 19.35 14.80 -25.92
N ARG A 187 18.69 14.29 -24.87
CA ARG A 187 17.71 14.98 -24.02
C ARG A 187 16.53 15.58 -24.80
N GLN A 188 16.25 15.04 -25.99
CA GLN A 188 15.10 15.43 -26.82
C GLN A 188 13.89 14.53 -26.63
N SER A 189 14.09 13.35 -26.04
CA SER A 189 13.03 12.39 -25.76
C SER A 189 13.05 11.99 -24.29
N ALA A 190 11.88 11.72 -23.74
CA ALA A 190 11.73 11.16 -22.41
C ALA A 190 10.59 10.14 -22.37
N TRP A 191 10.73 9.14 -21.50
CA TRP A 191 9.70 8.12 -21.28
C TRP A 191 9.39 8.07 -19.79
N LEU A 192 8.11 8.08 -19.46
CA LEU A 192 7.60 8.05 -18.11
C LEU A 192 6.86 6.75 -17.86
N THR A 193 7.21 6.07 -16.77
CA THR A 193 6.57 4.84 -16.29
C THR A 193 6.46 4.88 -14.77
N ALA A 194 5.46 4.21 -14.20
CA ALA A 194 5.26 4.18 -12.75
C ALA A 194 5.44 2.77 -12.20
N LEU A 195 6.11 2.66 -11.05
CA LEU A 195 6.26 1.41 -10.31
C LEU A 195 5.05 1.18 -9.41
N SER A 196 4.32 0.09 -9.66
CA SER A 196 3.26 -0.43 -8.80
C SER A 196 3.81 -1.51 -7.85
N LEU A 197 2.96 -2.10 -7.01
CA LEU A 197 3.35 -3.14 -6.06
C LEU A 197 3.93 -4.39 -6.74
N ASN A 198 3.42 -4.74 -7.92
CA ASN A 198 3.73 -5.99 -8.61
C ASN A 198 4.68 -5.81 -9.81
N GLY A 199 5.21 -4.61 -10.03
CA GLY A 199 5.98 -4.28 -11.23
C GLY A 199 5.57 -2.94 -11.82
N ILE A 200 5.97 -2.68 -13.06
CA ILE A 200 5.55 -1.46 -13.77
C ILE A 200 4.02 -1.47 -13.92
N LEU A 201 3.41 -0.29 -13.80
CA LEU A 201 1.99 -0.10 -13.97
C LEU A 201 1.57 -0.56 -15.37
N GLU A 202 0.61 -1.47 -15.42
CA GLU A 202 -0.04 -1.92 -16.65
C GLU A 202 -1.48 -1.38 -16.70
N LEU A 203 -1.90 -0.93 -17.87
CA LEU A 203 -3.28 -0.56 -18.17
C LEU A 203 -3.97 -1.71 -18.91
N PRO A 204 -5.27 -1.95 -18.68
CA PRO A 204 -6.03 -2.93 -19.47
C PRO A 204 -5.86 -2.62 -20.98
N PRO A 205 -5.48 -3.59 -21.83
CA PRO A 205 -5.53 -5.06 -21.63
C PRO A 205 -4.26 -5.74 -21.10
N GLY A 206 -3.33 -5.02 -20.48
CA GLY A 206 -2.05 -5.54 -19.95
C GLY A 206 -0.82 -4.86 -20.56
N SER A 207 -0.98 -3.67 -21.14
CA SER A 207 0.12 -2.92 -21.74
C SER A 207 0.73 -1.98 -20.68
N PRO A 208 2.06 -1.80 -20.66
CA PRO A 208 2.70 -0.87 -19.73
C PRO A 208 2.18 0.55 -19.96
N ALA A 209 1.90 1.25 -18.87
CA ALA A 209 1.47 2.65 -18.85
C ALA A 209 2.68 3.56 -19.13
N ILE A 210 2.99 3.74 -20.41
CA ILE A 210 4.08 4.60 -20.87
C ILE A 210 3.50 5.92 -21.34
N ALA A 211 4.04 7.03 -20.84
CA ALA A 211 3.89 8.34 -21.47
C ALA A 211 5.23 8.69 -22.13
N GLU A 212 5.21 8.91 -23.44
CA GLU A 212 6.40 9.31 -24.20
C GLU A 212 6.33 10.80 -24.47
N ALA A 213 7.46 11.48 -24.28
CA ALA A 213 7.61 12.90 -24.52
C ALA A 213 8.73 13.14 -25.53
N HIS A 214 8.46 14.01 -26.50
CA HIS A 214 9.40 14.40 -27.53
C HIS A 214 9.29 15.91 -27.78
N ALA A 215 10.44 16.59 -27.76
CA ALA A 215 10.57 18.02 -28.09
C ALA A 215 9.56 18.96 -27.40
N GLY A 216 9.25 18.69 -26.12
CA GLY A 216 8.33 19.50 -25.31
C GLY A 216 6.85 19.15 -25.44
N THR A 217 6.52 17.98 -25.99
CA THR A 217 5.16 17.44 -26.04
C THR A 217 5.12 15.99 -25.55
N HIS A 218 4.04 15.55 -24.91
CA HIS A 218 3.89 14.15 -24.47
C HIS A 218 2.58 13.48 -24.91
N SER A 219 2.60 12.14 -24.96
CA SER A 219 1.41 11.30 -25.11
C SER A 219 0.76 11.02 -23.75
N ALA A 220 -0.56 10.79 -23.75
CA ALA A 220 -1.24 10.26 -22.57
C ALA A 220 -0.69 8.86 -22.21
N PRO A 221 -0.71 8.46 -20.92
CA PRO A 221 -0.26 7.13 -20.51
C PRO A 221 -0.98 6.01 -21.26
N GLY A 222 -0.22 5.13 -21.92
CA GLY A 222 -0.75 3.99 -22.68
C GLY A 222 -1.28 4.33 -24.09
N ALA A 223 -1.09 5.55 -24.58
CA ALA A 223 -1.43 5.96 -25.93
C ALA A 223 -0.23 5.88 -26.90
N ASP A 224 -0.51 5.64 -28.18
CA ASP A 224 0.48 5.61 -29.27
C ASP A 224 1.21 6.97 -29.38
N PRO A 225 2.56 7.02 -29.41
CA PRO A 225 3.34 8.26 -29.39
C PRO A 225 3.05 9.20 -30.55
N LYS A 226 2.47 8.70 -31.65
CA LYS A 226 2.19 9.48 -32.85
C LYS A 226 0.92 10.32 -32.79
N ILE A 227 0.12 10.20 -31.72
CA ILE A 227 -1.14 10.93 -31.59
C ILE A 227 -1.10 11.73 -30.29
N PRO A 228 -0.71 13.02 -30.33
CA PRO A 228 -0.83 13.88 -29.15
C PRO A 228 -2.30 13.97 -28.76
N SER A 229 -2.62 13.59 -27.52
CA SER A 229 -3.95 13.75 -26.94
C SER A 229 -4.14 15.19 -26.50
N TYR A 230 -4.37 16.09 -27.47
CA TYR A 230 -4.91 17.42 -27.21
C TYR A 230 -6.28 17.58 -27.84
N THR A 231 -7.29 17.83 -27.00
CA THR A 231 -8.43 18.65 -27.42
C THR A 231 -7.91 20.07 -27.62
N PRO A 232 -8.04 20.68 -28.81
CA PRO A 232 -7.56 22.05 -29.00
C PRO A 232 -8.31 22.99 -28.07
N VAL A 233 -7.56 23.77 -27.28
CA VAL A 233 -8.10 24.95 -26.60
C VAL A 233 -8.66 25.85 -27.69
N ARG A 234 -9.99 25.98 -27.73
CA ARG A 234 -10.69 26.86 -28.65
C ARG A 234 -10.32 28.29 -28.26
N SER A 235 -9.35 28.88 -28.95
CA SER A 235 -9.10 30.32 -28.89
C SER A 235 -10.31 30.99 -29.55
N GLY A 236 -11.28 31.38 -28.70
CA GLY A 236 -12.36 32.27 -29.08
C GLY A 236 -11.81 33.68 -29.17
N LYS A 237 -11.90 34.25 -30.36
CA LYS A 237 -11.91 35.71 -30.57
C LYS A 237 -13.11 36.34 -29.87
#